data_AF-A0A7S2SVS3-F1
#
_entry.id   AF-A0A7S2SVS3-F1
#
_cell.length_a   1.000
_cell.length_b   1.000
_cell.length_c   1.000
_cell.angle_alpha   90.00
_cell.angle_beta   90.00
_cell.angle_gamma   90.00
#
_symmetry.space_group_name_H-M   'P 1'
#
loop_
_entity.id
_entity.type
_entity.pdbx_description
1 polymer ?
#
loop_
_entity_poly.entity_id
_entity_poly.type
_entity_poly.pdbx_seq_one_letter_code
_entity_poly.pdbx_strand_id
1 'polypeptide(L)'
;MMPVEAPKKVSRHKDVVTPLLDFFQKAFERRPVWMLKCLRCLLKLWNPTICKKASKYLIESILASVAYQMRNGPWHGCWVQFGYDPRKNPGSRVLQVITLRLQAESMLEGRNQEP
;
A
#
# COMPACT_ATOMS: atom_id res chain seq x y z
N MET A 1 6.87 -18.05 8.13
CA MET A 1 7.48 -17.05 9.03
C MET A 1 7.22 -15.65 8.47
N MET A 2 6.87 -14.68 9.31
CA MET A 2 6.73 -13.27 8.92
C MET A 2 8.03 -12.52 9.27
N PRO A 3 8.45 -11.52 8.47
CA PRO A 3 9.57 -10.67 8.83
C PRO A 3 9.24 -9.84 10.08
N VAL A 4 10.15 -9.84 11.05
CA VAL A 4 10.01 -9.08 12.30
C VAL A 4 10.75 -7.74 12.22
N GLU A 5 11.73 -7.62 11.32
CA GLU A 5 12.57 -6.44 11.21
C GLU A 5 12.89 -6.13 9.74
N ALA A 6 13.19 -4.86 9.49
CA ALA A 6 13.52 -4.37 8.17
C ALA A 6 14.93 -4.81 7.73
N PRO A 7 15.13 -5.13 6.44
CA PRO A 7 16.47 -5.24 5.89
C PRO A 7 17.18 -3.88 5.97
N LYS A 8 18.41 -3.86 6.51
CA LYS A 8 19.22 -2.65 6.64
C LYS A 8 19.46 -2.04 5.25
N LYS A 9 18.84 -0.90 4.96
CA LYS A 9 19.13 -0.08 3.77
C LYS A 9 19.31 1.39 4.12
N VAL A 10 20.40 1.95 3.58
CA VAL A 10 20.83 3.34 3.74
C VAL A 10 20.43 4.10 2.48
N SER A 11 19.64 5.17 2.60
CA SER A 11 19.22 5.99 1.44
C SER A 11 19.81 7.40 1.51
N ARG A 12 20.22 7.91 0.34
CA ARG A 12 21.10 9.10 0.15
C ARG A 12 20.37 10.46 0.21
N HIS A 13 19.04 10.50 0.20
CA HIS A 13 18.24 11.75 0.11
C HIS A 13 17.46 12.05 1.41
N LYS A 14 18.12 12.62 2.42
CA LYS A 14 17.51 12.86 3.74
C LYS A 14 16.25 13.74 3.70
N ASP A 15 16.23 14.76 2.85
CA ASP A 15 15.16 15.79 2.83
C ASP A 15 13.78 15.23 2.43
N VAL A 16 13.76 14.18 1.62
CA VAL A 16 12.52 13.51 1.19
C VAL A 16 12.27 12.23 1.99
N VAL A 17 13.33 11.53 2.40
CA VAL A 17 13.21 10.24 3.10
C VAL A 17 12.63 10.42 4.50
N THR A 18 13.14 11.37 5.29
CA THR A 18 12.69 11.59 6.68
C THR A 18 11.18 11.88 6.78
N PRO A 19 10.60 12.85 6.02
CA PRO A 19 9.17 13.11 6.10
C PRO A 19 8.31 11.95 5.59
N LEU A 20 8.78 11.20 4.58
CA LEU A 20 8.07 10.02 4.09
C LEU A 20 8.06 8.89 5.11
N LEU A 21 9.18 8.70 5.82
CA LEU A 21 9.30 7.68 6.85
C LEU A 21 8.31 7.95 8.00
N ASP A 22 8.29 9.18 8.52
CA ASP A 22 7.35 9.61 9.57
C ASP A 22 5.88 9.46 9.09
N PHE A 23 5.60 9.85 7.85
CA PHE A 23 4.28 9.68 7.25
C PHE A 23 3.85 8.21 7.21
N PHE A 24 4.72 7.30 6.76
CA PHE A 24 4.38 5.88 6.69
C PHE A 24 4.24 5.25 8.08
N GLN A 25 5.09 5.61 9.05
CA GLN A 25 4.95 5.15 10.43
C GLN A 25 3.56 5.50 10.99
N LYS A 26 3.15 6.77 10.87
CA LYS A 26 1.82 7.24 11.27
C LYS A 26 0.69 6.55 10.49
N ALA A 27 0.89 6.24 9.22
CA ALA A 27 -0.10 5.51 8.43
C ALA A 27 -0.29 4.07 8.93
N PHE A 28 0.81 3.39 9.30
CA PHE A 28 0.76 2.03 9.83
C PHE A 28 0.23 1.95 11.26
N GLU A 29 0.46 2.96 12.09
CA GLU A 29 -0.19 3.09 13.42
C GLU A 29 -1.72 3.13 13.32
N ARG A 30 -2.26 3.81 12.29
CA ARG A 30 -3.71 3.90 12.07
C ARG A 30 -4.31 2.62 11.48
N ARG A 31 -3.58 1.97 10.57
CA ARG A 31 -4.03 0.75 9.90
C ARG A 31 -2.81 -0.09 9.53
N PRO A 32 -2.74 -1.35 9.98
CA PRO A 32 -1.53 -2.16 9.83
C PRO A 32 -1.30 -2.70 8.40
N VAL A 33 -2.27 -2.58 7.50
CA VAL A 33 -2.23 -3.12 6.13
C VAL A 33 -2.64 -2.08 5.10
N TRP A 34 -1.81 -1.80 4.11
CA TRP A 34 -2.10 -0.82 3.06
C TRP A 34 -1.74 -1.33 1.66
N MET A 35 -2.52 -0.95 0.65
CA MET A 35 -2.07 -1.07 -0.74
C MET A 35 -1.17 0.11 -1.12
N LEU A 36 -0.17 -0.12 -1.98
CA LEU A 36 0.72 0.94 -2.47
C LEU A 36 -0.06 2.11 -3.09
N LYS A 37 -1.12 1.82 -3.86
CA LYS A 37 -2.00 2.83 -4.45
C LYS A 37 -2.68 3.71 -3.39
N CYS A 38 -3.15 3.12 -2.30
CA CYS A 38 -3.80 3.85 -1.21
C CYS A 38 -2.80 4.79 -0.51
N LEU A 39 -1.59 4.30 -0.23
CA LEU A 39 -0.52 5.11 0.38
C LEU A 39 -0.12 6.28 -0.53
N ARG A 40 -0.02 6.06 -1.85
CA ARG A 40 0.23 7.14 -2.81
C ARG A 40 -0.90 8.17 -2.83
N CYS A 41 -2.16 7.74 -2.77
CA CYS A 41 -3.29 8.66 -2.68
C CYS A 41 -3.25 9.49 -1.39
N LEU A 42 -3.00 8.86 -0.24
CA LEU A 42 -2.86 9.57 1.03
C LEU A 42 -1.68 10.54 1.02
N LEU A 43 -0.54 10.13 0.46
CA LEU A 43 0.63 10.99 0.31
C LEU A 43 0.34 12.19 -0.59
N LYS A 44 -0.42 12.00 -1.67
CA LYS A 44 -0.85 13.09 -2.56
C LYS A 44 -1.73 14.09 -1.84
N LEU A 45 -2.61 13.65 -0.94
CA LEU A 45 -3.46 14.52 -0.13
C LEU A 45 -2.67 15.26 0.95
N TRP A 46 -1.74 14.56 1.61
CA TRP A 46 -0.94 15.13 2.70
C TRP A 46 0.12 16.12 2.18
N ASN A 47 0.86 15.75 1.14
CA ASN A 47 1.88 16.60 0.54
C ASN A 47 2.06 16.31 -0.96
N PRO A 48 1.33 17.04 -1.84
CA PRO A 48 1.41 16.87 -3.29
C PRO A 48 2.83 17.05 -3.85
N THR A 49 3.61 17.98 -3.28
CA THR A 49 4.96 18.31 -3.74
C THR A 49 5.92 17.16 -3.51
N ILE A 50 5.90 16.56 -2.32
CA ILE A 50 6.68 15.35 -2.01
C ILE A 50 6.21 14.19 -2.87
N CYS A 51 4.90 13.99 -3.03
CA CYS A 51 4.35 12.92 -3.86
C CYS A 51 4.83 12.99 -5.32
N LYS A 52 4.98 14.20 -5.89
CA LYS A 52 5.50 14.40 -7.25
C LYS A 52 7.00 14.12 -7.35
N LYS A 53 7.78 14.49 -6.33
CA LYS A 53 9.23 14.25 -6.27
C LYS A 53 9.59 12.79 -5.97
N ALA A 54 8.74 12.10 -5.23
CA ALA A 54 8.97 10.72 -4.80
C ALA A 54 8.68 9.73 -5.93
N SER A 55 9.74 9.13 -6.47
CA SER A 55 9.60 8.04 -7.44
C SER A 55 8.94 6.81 -6.80
N LYS A 56 8.31 5.96 -7.62
CA LYS A 56 7.72 4.69 -7.16
C LYS A 56 8.76 3.84 -6.41
N TYR A 57 9.96 3.72 -6.96
CA TYR A 57 11.06 2.95 -6.35
C TYR A 57 11.50 3.52 -5.00
N LEU A 58 11.56 4.85 -4.85
CA LEU A 58 11.89 5.48 -3.57
C LEU A 58 10.85 5.14 -2.52
N ILE A 59 9.55 5.24 -2.86
CA ILE A 59 8.46 4.89 -1.95
C ILE A 59 8.54 3.42 -1.54
N GLU A 60 8.69 2.49 -2.48
CA GLU A 60 8.81 1.06 -2.18
C GLU A 60 10.05 0.74 -1.34
N SER A 61 11.16 1.45 -1.57
CA SER A 61 12.39 1.31 -0.78
C SER A 61 12.20 1.76 0.67
N ILE A 62 11.52 2.90 0.89
CA ILE A 62 11.19 3.38 2.24
C ILE A 62 10.13 2.48 2.89
N LEU A 63 9.14 1.99 2.13
CA LEU A 63 8.16 1.06 2.67
C LEU A 63 8.80 -0.24 3.13
N ALA A 64 9.81 -0.75 2.42
CA ALA A 64 10.58 -1.91 2.84
C ALA A 64 11.34 -1.72 4.16
N SER A 65 11.51 -0.47 4.63
CA SER A 65 12.11 -0.20 5.95
C SER A 65 11.11 -0.15 7.10
N VAL A 66 9.80 -0.10 6.82
CA VAL A 66 8.73 -0.01 7.85
C VAL A 66 7.70 -1.13 7.77
N ALA A 67 7.64 -1.82 6.63
CA ALA A 67 6.66 -2.84 6.33
C ALA A 67 7.24 -3.90 5.37
N TYR A 68 6.57 -5.04 5.30
CA TYR A 68 6.85 -6.08 4.30
C TYR A 68 5.67 -6.22 3.33
N GLN A 69 5.95 -6.65 2.11
CA GLN A 69 4.91 -6.87 1.10
C GLN A 69 4.45 -8.32 1.10
N MET A 70 3.14 -8.55 1.14
CA MET A 70 2.56 -9.86 0.90
C MET A 70 2.46 -10.14 -0.60
N ARG A 71 3.19 -11.15 -1.08
CA ARG A 71 3.15 -11.53 -2.50
C ARG A 71 1.85 -12.24 -2.89
N ASN A 72 1.36 -13.12 -2.03
CA ASN A 72 0.25 -14.03 -2.33
C ASN A 72 -0.85 -13.97 -1.26
N GLY A 73 -2.02 -14.50 -1.61
CA GLY A 73 -3.16 -14.66 -0.69
C GLY A 73 -4.14 -13.48 -0.67
N PRO A 74 -5.05 -13.42 0.31
CA PRO A 74 -6.13 -12.42 0.36
C PRO A 74 -5.65 -10.98 0.49
N TRP A 75 -4.40 -10.75 0.89
CA TRP A 75 -3.77 -9.43 0.99
C TRP A 75 -2.65 -9.26 -0.04
N HIS A 76 -2.74 -9.95 -1.20
CA HIS A 76 -1.74 -9.85 -2.26
C HIS A 76 -1.48 -8.38 -2.65
N GLY A 77 -0.19 -8.04 -2.80
CA GLY A 77 0.25 -6.69 -3.15
C GLY A 77 0.13 -5.65 -2.02
N CYS A 78 -0.40 -6.00 -0.85
CA CYS A 78 -0.43 -5.11 0.31
C CYS A 78 0.92 -5.07 1.03
N TRP A 79 1.23 -3.90 1.56
CA TRP A 79 2.25 -3.65 2.56
C TRP A 79 1.65 -3.85 3.95
N VAL A 80 2.34 -4.61 4.78
CA VAL A 80 1.92 -4.98 6.13
C VAL A 80 3.01 -4.57 7.11
N GLN A 81 2.62 -3.92 8.21
CA GLN A 81 3.53 -3.52 9.28
C GLN A 81 4.31 -4.73 9.82
N PHE A 82 5.60 -4.54 10.12
CA PHE A 82 6.40 -5.58 10.77
C PHE A 82 5.77 -6.03 12.10
N GLY A 83 5.86 -7.33 12.40
CA GLY A 83 5.27 -7.93 13.61
C GLY A 83 3.75 -8.16 13.54
N TYR A 84 3.04 -7.66 12.52
CA TYR A 84 1.62 -7.91 12.35
C TYR A 84 1.36 -9.02 11.32
N ASP A 85 0.60 -10.07 11.68
CA ASP A 85 0.15 -11.10 10.73
C ASP A 85 -1.38 -11.01 10.54
N PRO A 86 -1.87 -10.52 9.38
CA PRO A 86 -3.30 -10.37 9.13
C PRO A 86 -4.05 -11.71 9.06
N ARG A 87 -3.34 -12.83 8.92
CA ARG A 87 -3.94 -14.17 8.90
C ARG A 87 -4.32 -14.64 10.30
N LYS A 88 -3.64 -14.13 11.33
CA LYS A 88 -3.88 -14.50 12.74
C LYS A 88 -4.96 -13.66 13.39
N ASN A 89 -5.26 -12.48 12.83
CA ASN A 89 -6.23 -11.56 13.39
C ASN A 89 -7.51 -11.53 12.52
N PRO A 90 -8.64 -12.06 13.01
CA PRO A 90 -9.91 -12.02 12.26
C PRO A 90 -10.36 -10.61 11.87
N GLY A 91 -10.00 -9.59 12.66
CA GLY A 91 -10.30 -8.18 12.35
C GLY A 91 -9.64 -7.67 11.07
N SER A 92 -8.59 -8.34 10.56
CA SER A 92 -7.94 -7.97 9.31
C SER A 92 -8.71 -8.37 8.06
N ARG A 93 -9.79 -9.16 8.18
CA ARG A 93 -10.61 -9.62 7.04
C ARG A 93 -11.15 -8.46 6.21
N VAL A 94 -11.55 -7.36 6.85
CA VAL A 94 -12.03 -6.15 6.16
C VAL A 94 -10.95 -5.43 5.35
N LEU A 95 -9.67 -5.80 5.54
CA LEU A 95 -8.53 -5.19 4.85
C LEU A 95 -8.08 -6.01 3.63
N GLN A 96 -8.78 -7.10 3.31
CA GLN A 96 -8.47 -7.95 2.16
C GLN A 96 -8.66 -7.23 0.82
N VAL A 97 -7.95 -7.71 -0.19
CA VAL A 97 -8.00 -7.21 -1.56
C VAL A 97 -8.85 -8.16 -2.39
N ILE A 98 -9.90 -7.62 -3.00
CA ILE A 98 -10.75 -8.35 -3.96
C ILE A 98 -10.44 -7.80 -5.35
N THR A 99 -10.05 -8.69 -6.26
CA THR A 99 -9.81 -8.36 -7.66
C THR A 99 -11.03 -8.78 -8.46
N LEU A 100 -11.79 -7.80 -8.96
CA LEU A 100 -12.91 -8.04 -9.86
C LEU A 100 -12.40 -8.03 -11.30
N ARG A 101 -12.66 -9.11 -12.03
CA ARG A 101 -12.43 -9.18 -13.49
C ARG A 101 -13.77 -8.95 -14.17
N LEU A 102 -13.88 -7.84 -14.89
CA LEU A 102 -15.09 -7.51 -15.65
C LEU A 102 -14.82 -7.81 -17.13
N GLN A 103 -15.73 -8.52 -17.78
CA GLN A 103 -15.71 -8.67 -19.23
C GLN A 103 -16.33 -7.43 -19.87
N ALA A 104 -15.71 -6.93 -20.94
CA ALA A 104 -16.16 -5.72 -21.60
C ALA A 104 -17.54 -5.90 -22.27
N GLU A 105 -17.87 -7.13 -22.69
CA GLU A 105 -19.12 -7.46 -23.38
C GLU A 105 -20.36 -7.16 -22.51
N SER A 106 -20.33 -7.53 -21.22
CA SER A 106 -21.45 -7.28 -20.30
C SER A 106 -21.72 -5.80 -20.00
N MET A 107 -20.79 -4.90 -20.34
CA MET A 107 -20.91 -3.45 -20.09
C MET A 107 -21.45 -2.68 -21.29
N LEU A 108 -21.49 -3.29 -22.47
CA LEU A 108 -22.00 -2.69 -23.71
C LEU A 108 -23.49 -2.99 -23.94
N GLU A 109 -23.99 -4.13 -23.45
CA GLU A 109 -25.40 -4.54 -23.57
C GLU A 109 -26.38 -3.60 -22.85
N GLY A 110 -25.92 -2.89 -21.80
CA GLY A 110 -26.74 -1.92 -21.05
C GLY A 110 -26.80 -0.51 -21.63
N ARG A 111 -26.09 -0.21 -22.73
CA ARG A 111 -26.14 1.13 -23.38
C ARG A 111 -27.08 1.22 -24.57
N ASN A 112 -27.51 0.09 -25.13
CA ASN A 112 -28.36 0.05 -26.32
C ASN A 112 -29.84 -0.18 -26.00
N GLN A 113 -30.24 -0.01 -24.74
CA GLN A 113 -31.63 -0.05 -24.29
C GLN A 113 -31.98 1.29 -23.63
N GLU A 114 -32.11 2.34 -24.43
CA GLU A 114 -32.96 3.48 -24.09
C GLU A 114 -34.17 3.47 -25.05
N PRO A 115 -35.39 3.76 -24.55
CA PRO A 115 -36.63 3.75 -25.33
C PRO A 115 -36.76 4.90 -26.34
#